data_AF-A0A1H3DHZ2-F1
#
_entry.id   AF-A0A1H3DHZ2-F1
#
_cell.length_a   1.000
_cell.length_b   1.000
_cell.length_c   1.000
_cell.angle_alpha   90.00
_cell.angle_beta   90.00
_cell.angle_gamma   90.00
#
_symmetry.space_group_name_H-M   'P 1'
#
loop_
_entity.id
_entity.type
_entity.pdbx_description
1 polymer ?
#
loop_
_entity_poly.entity_id
_entity_poly.type
_entity_poly.pdbx_seq_one_letter_code
_entity_poly.pdbx_strand_id
1 'polypeptide(L)'
;MVRRVRHAAADLSADPRAGRRRTIPQEQLTLALDGELDAVYGYSVIATNLPTDTPAQAVGIEAWYRGRTDIEGRFRDAKHAQARSALIHLPSADPGVNTAWLWAALLALALSGRDYRRIRGRSASAWRIRAESAVLPGQDHASTGVPARVTSRSCLRQVRP
;
A
#
# COMPACT_ATOMS: atom_id res chain seq x y z
N MET A 1 12.37 9.17 -5.05
CA MET A 1 11.60 8.83 -6.27
C MET A 1 10.11 9.07 -6.07
N VAL A 2 9.38 9.38 -7.15
CA VAL A 2 7.92 9.58 -7.13
C VAL A 2 7.24 8.40 -7.81
N ARG A 3 6.32 7.76 -7.09
CA ARG A 3 5.51 6.65 -7.58
C ARG A 3 4.12 7.14 -7.95
N ARG A 4 3.62 6.69 -9.10
CA ARG A 4 2.26 6.91 -9.60
C ARG A 4 1.47 5.61 -9.54
N VAL A 5 0.26 5.66 -8.99
CA VAL A 5 -0.62 4.48 -8.87
C VAL A 5 -1.97 4.80 -9.48
N ARG A 6 -2.41 3.95 -10.42
CA ARG A 6 -3.75 4.05 -10.99
C ARG A 6 -4.79 3.46 -10.04
N HIS A 7 -5.89 4.15 -9.86
CA HIS A 7 -7.08 3.70 -9.13
C HIS A 7 -8.29 3.79 -10.05
N ALA A 8 -9.11 2.73 -10.11
CA ALA A 8 -10.40 2.82 -10.78
C ALA A 8 -11.35 3.69 -9.94
N ALA A 9 -12.14 4.54 -10.58
CA ALA A 9 -13.08 5.41 -9.87
C ALA A 9 -14.11 4.61 -9.06
N ALA A 10 -14.53 3.45 -9.56
CA ALA A 10 -15.44 2.52 -8.88
C ALA A 10 -14.90 1.98 -7.55
N ASP A 11 -13.58 1.94 -7.35
CA ASP A 11 -12.94 1.46 -6.11
C ASP A 11 -12.77 2.59 -5.07
N LEU A 12 -13.11 3.83 -5.43
CA LEU A 12 -12.98 4.97 -4.53
C LEU A 12 -14.18 5.05 -3.60
N SER A 13 -13.90 5.11 -2.30
CA SER A 13 -14.94 5.36 -1.31
C SER A 13 -15.33 6.84 -1.26
N ALA A 14 -16.64 7.09 -1.21
CA ALA A 14 -17.21 8.42 -0.97
C ALA A 14 -16.97 8.94 0.45
N ASP A 15 -16.51 8.10 1.40
CA ASP A 15 -16.18 8.52 2.76
C ASP A 15 -14.97 9.47 2.77
N PRO A 16 -15.07 10.70 3.32
CA PRO A 16 -13.93 11.61 3.44
C PRO A 16 -12.79 11.07 4.31
N ARG A 17 -13.05 10.10 5.20
CA ARG A 17 -12.02 9.47 6.03
C ARG A 17 -11.21 8.39 5.29
N ALA A 18 -11.61 8.01 4.09
CA ALA A 18 -10.93 7.00 3.32
C ALA A 18 -9.48 7.44 2.99
N GLY A 19 -8.51 6.72 3.56
CA GLY A 19 -7.08 7.09 3.46
C GLY A 19 -6.56 7.20 2.02
N ARG A 20 -7.13 6.44 1.08
CA ARG A 20 -6.75 6.47 -0.36
C ARG A 20 -6.96 7.83 -1.01
N ARG A 21 -7.93 8.63 -0.54
CA ARG A 21 -8.23 9.97 -1.07
C ARG A 21 -7.09 10.96 -0.82
N ARG A 22 -6.33 10.77 0.26
CA ARG A 22 -5.28 11.72 0.69
C ARG A 22 -4.11 11.81 -0.28
N THR A 23 -3.91 10.81 -1.12
CA THR A 23 -2.81 10.76 -2.09
C THR A 23 -3.22 11.17 -3.50
N ILE A 24 -4.51 11.45 -3.72
CA ILE A 24 -5.08 11.82 -5.02
C ILE A 24 -5.27 13.34 -5.05
N PRO A 25 -4.84 14.04 -6.12
CA PRO A 25 -5.11 15.47 -6.27
C PRO A 25 -6.62 15.76 -6.23
N GLN A 26 -7.01 16.84 -5.53
CA GLN A 26 -8.42 17.14 -5.26
C GLN A 26 -9.26 17.26 -6.54
N GLU A 27 -8.72 17.88 -7.59
CA GLU A 27 -9.42 18.04 -8.88
C GLU A 27 -9.75 16.70 -9.53
N GLN A 28 -8.80 15.75 -9.55
CA GLN A 28 -9.04 14.40 -10.07
C GLN A 28 -10.05 13.65 -9.22
N LEU A 29 -9.97 13.81 -7.89
CA LEU A 29 -10.87 13.15 -6.95
C LEU A 29 -12.31 13.63 -7.14
N THR A 30 -12.52 14.94 -7.28
CA THR A 30 -13.85 15.52 -7.55
C THR A 30 -14.43 14.94 -8.84
N LEU A 31 -13.67 15.02 -9.94
CA LEU A 31 -14.11 14.51 -11.24
C LEU A 31 -14.43 13.01 -11.23
N ALA A 32 -13.68 12.20 -10.47
CA ALA A 32 -13.96 10.77 -10.35
C ALA A 32 -15.19 10.46 -9.49
N LEU A 33 -15.46 11.26 -8.45
CA LEU A 33 -16.67 11.12 -7.62
C LEU A 33 -17.91 11.60 -8.37
N ASP A 34 -17.76 12.59 -9.25
CA ASP A 34 -18.82 13.09 -10.14
C ASP A 34 -19.08 12.15 -11.34
N GLY A 35 -18.26 11.10 -11.52
CA GLY A 35 -18.41 10.10 -12.59
C GLY A 35 -17.83 10.53 -13.94
N GLU A 36 -17.08 11.63 -13.98
CA GLU A 36 -16.46 12.18 -15.20
C GLU A 36 -15.14 11.49 -15.57
N LEU A 37 -14.51 10.79 -14.62
CA LEU A 37 -13.27 10.03 -14.84
C LEU A 37 -13.43 8.56 -14.45
N ASP A 38 -13.01 7.67 -15.35
CA ASP A 38 -12.96 6.22 -15.07
C ASP A 38 -11.81 5.83 -14.12
N ALA A 39 -10.75 6.65 -14.08
CA ALA A 39 -9.58 6.37 -13.26
C ALA A 39 -8.87 7.65 -12.83
N VAL A 40 -8.27 7.58 -11.64
CA VAL A 40 -7.44 8.64 -11.06
C VAL A 40 -6.07 8.12 -10.68
N TYR A 41 -5.14 9.04 -10.43
CA TYR A 41 -3.78 8.69 -10.06
C TYR A 41 -3.44 9.22 -8.68
N GLY A 42 -3.04 8.30 -7.80
CA GLY A 42 -2.42 8.61 -6.52
C GLY A 42 -0.91 8.79 -6.69
N TYR A 43 -0.35 9.74 -5.95
CA TYR A 43 1.09 10.00 -5.93
C TYR A 43 1.65 9.75 -4.53
N SER A 44 2.78 9.03 -4.48
CA SER A 44 3.50 8.79 -3.23
C SER A 44 4.99 8.98 -3.45
N VAL A 45 5.66 9.63 -2.50
CA VAL A 45 7.10 9.85 -2.55
C VAL A 45 7.79 8.82 -1.66
N ILE A 46 8.84 8.19 -2.18
CA ILE A 46 9.75 7.35 -1.40
C ILE A 46 11.09 8.08 -1.34
N ALA A 47 11.44 8.52 -0.14
CA ALA A 47 12.76 9.04 0.19
C ALA A 47 13.69 7.86 0.48
N THR A 48 14.79 7.77 -0.26
CA THR A 48 15.74 6.67 -0.16
C THR A 48 17.13 7.16 -0.55
N ASN A 49 18.16 6.57 0.07
CA ASN A 49 19.56 6.74 -0.31
C ASN A 49 20.03 5.67 -1.31
N LEU A 50 19.17 4.73 -1.67
CA LEU A 50 19.45 3.71 -2.68
C LEU A 50 19.39 4.30 -4.10
N PRO A 51 20.20 3.81 -5.05
CA PRO A 51 20.21 4.32 -6.42
C PRO A 51 18.86 4.08 -7.10
N THR A 52 18.41 5.07 -7.88
CA THR A 52 17.14 5.02 -8.64
C THR A 52 17.34 5.38 -10.11
N ASP A 53 18.56 5.23 -10.61
CA ASP A 53 18.96 5.71 -11.94
C ASP A 53 18.35 4.86 -13.05
N THR A 54 18.00 3.60 -12.75
CA THR A 54 17.36 2.68 -13.69
C THR A 54 15.94 2.30 -13.26
N PRO A 55 15.04 2.00 -14.19
CA PRO A 55 13.70 1.47 -13.89
C PRO A 55 13.72 0.23 -12.99
N ALA A 56 14.66 -0.70 -13.23
CA ALA A 56 14.79 -1.93 -12.45
C ALA A 56 15.11 -1.65 -10.97
N GLN A 57 15.97 -0.67 -10.69
CA GLN A 57 16.29 -0.24 -9.33
C GLN A 57 15.06 0.39 -8.65
N ALA A 58 14.34 1.27 -9.35
CA ALA A 58 13.12 1.88 -8.82
C ALA A 58 12.06 0.83 -8.47
N VAL A 59 11.82 -0.14 -9.36
CA VAL A 59 10.90 -1.27 -9.12
C VAL A 59 11.35 -2.12 -7.93
N GLY A 60 12.65 -2.40 -7.79
CA GLY A 60 13.20 -3.12 -6.65
C GLY A 60 12.95 -2.39 -5.32
N ILE A 61 13.15 -1.07 -5.29
CA ILE A 61 12.88 -0.24 -4.10
C ILE A 61 11.39 -0.20 -3.81
N GLU A 62 10.52 -0.10 -4.81
CA GLU A 62 9.06 -0.17 -4.61
C GLU A 62 8.64 -1.52 -4.03
N ALA A 63 9.17 -2.62 -4.55
CA ALA A 63 8.89 -3.96 -4.07
C ALA A 63 9.33 -4.12 -2.60
N TRP A 64 10.53 -3.64 -2.25
CA TRP A 64 11.01 -3.63 -0.87
C TRP A 64 10.13 -2.75 0.04
N TYR A 65 9.75 -1.56 -0.41
CA TYR A 65 8.90 -0.63 0.36
C TYR A 65 7.51 -1.21 0.65
N ARG A 66 6.94 -2.00 -0.27
CA ARG A 66 5.67 -2.72 -0.03
C ARG A 66 5.77 -3.72 1.12
N GLY A 67 6.94 -4.32 1.34
CA GLY A 67 7.20 -5.22 2.47
C GLY A 67 7.22 -4.52 3.83
N ARG A 68 7.23 -3.18 3.90
CA ARG A 68 7.24 -2.43 5.16
C ARG A 68 6.05 -2.78 6.05
N THR A 69 4.86 -3.01 5.47
CA THR A 69 3.65 -3.32 6.26
C THR A 69 3.70 -4.71 6.91
N ASP A 70 4.61 -5.59 6.50
CA ASP A 70 4.76 -6.90 7.11
C ASP A 70 5.11 -6.79 8.60
N ILE A 71 5.86 -5.76 9.01
CA ILE A 71 6.21 -5.57 10.41
C ILE A 71 4.98 -5.25 11.26
N GLU A 72 4.07 -4.42 10.75
CA GLU A 72 2.80 -4.09 11.41
C GLU A 72 1.93 -5.35 11.55
N GLY A 73 1.92 -6.20 10.52
CA GLY A 73 1.28 -7.50 10.55
C GLY A 73 1.85 -8.40 11.64
N ARG A 74 3.17 -8.52 11.74
CA ARG A 74 3.84 -9.33 12.78
C ARG A 74 3.52 -8.83 14.19
N PHE A 75 3.52 -7.51 14.40
CA PHE A 75 3.14 -6.95 15.70
C PHE A 75 1.65 -7.15 16.01
N ARG A 76 0.78 -7.09 15.00
CA ARG A 76 -0.65 -7.41 15.18
C ARG A 76 -0.84 -8.88 15.55
N ASP A 77 -0.19 -9.79 14.84
CA ASP A 77 -0.28 -11.23 15.11
C ASP A 77 0.32 -11.56 16.49
N ALA A 78 1.41 -10.91 16.88
CA ALA A 78 1.99 -11.02 18.22
C ALA A 78 1.01 -10.57 19.32
N LYS A 79 0.19 -9.54 19.06
CA LYS A 79 -0.89 -9.12 19.96
C LYS A 79 -2.03 -10.15 20.06
N HIS A 80 -2.13 -11.14 19.19
CA HIS A 80 -3.15 -12.20 19.32
C HIS A 80 -2.57 -13.55 19.77
N ALA A 81 -1.25 -13.72 19.70
CA ALA A 81 -0.54 -14.90 20.16
C ALA A 81 -0.11 -14.80 21.65
N GLN A 82 0.51 -15.87 22.17
CA GLN A 82 1.10 -15.94 23.53
C GLN A 82 1.97 -14.71 23.88
N ALA A 83 2.64 -14.12 22.89
CA ALA A 83 3.47 -12.92 23.01
C ALA A 83 2.68 -11.65 23.44
N ARG A 84 1.34 -11.62 23.30
CA ARG A 84 0.48 -10.52 23.76
C ARG A 84 0.61 -10.28 25.25
N SER A 85 0.58 -11.36 26.04
CA SER A 85 0.71 -11.28 27.49
C SER A 85 2.00 -10.55 27.82
N ALA A 86 3.10 -10.87 27.12
CA ALA A 86 4.37 -10.25 27.38
C ALA A 86 4.55 -8.81 26.91
N LEU A 87 3.82 -8.38 25.86
CA LEU A 87 3.91 -7.03 25.29
C LEU A 87 2.90 -6.03 25.87
N ILE A 88 1.84 -6.52 26.54
CA ILE A 88 0.75 -5.68 27.09
C ILE A 88 0.65 -5.83 28.60
N HIS A 89 0.93 -7.01 29.15
CA HIS A 89 0.83 -7.30 30.58
C HIS A 89 2.23 -7.52 31.15
N LEU A 90 2.75 -6.47 31.77
CA LEU A 90 4.03 -6.51 32.44
C LEU A 90 3.91 -7.39 33.70
N PRO A 91 4.85 -8.33 33.92
CA PRO A 91 4.76 -9.31 35.00
C PRO A 91 5.13 -8.73 36.38
N SER A 92 5.72 -7.53 36.43
CA SER A 92 6.23 -6.93 37.65
C SER A 92 5.95 -5.43 37.72
N ALA A 93 6.00 -4.86 38.93
CA ALA A 93 6.03 -3.40 39.12
C ALA A 93 7.44 -2.81 38.89
N ASP A 94 8.48 -3.66 38.84
CA ASP A 94 9.85 -3.23 38.63
C ASP A 94 10.15 -2.95 37.14
N PRO A 95 10.59 -1.73 36.77
CA PRO A 95 10.91 -1.38 35.39
C PRO A 95 12.05 -2.21 34.77
N GLY A 96 13.01 -2.68 35.57
CA GLY A 96 14.14 -3.48 35.10
C GLY A 96 13.69 -4.86 34.63
N VAL A 97 12.92 -5.56 35.46
CA VAL A 97 12.29 -6.86 35.13
C VAL A 97 11.41 -6.74 33.89
N ASN A 98 10.61 -5.67 33.81
CA ASN A 98 9.73 -5.41 32.67
C ASN A 98 10.49 -5.16 31.37
N THR A 99 11.63 -4.48 31.45
CA THR A 99 12.51 -4.25 30.30
C THR A 99 13.10 -5.57 29.80
N ALA A 100 13.64 -6.39 30.70
CA ALA A 100 14.18 -7.70 30.35
C ALA A 100 13.11 -8.62 29.72
N TRP A 101 11.91 -8.60 30.28
CA TRP A 101 10.75 -9.34 29.77
C TRP A 101 10.34 -8.90 28.36
N LEU A 102 10.30 -7.59 28.11
CA LEU A 102 9.98 -7.05 26.79
C LEU A 102 11.04 -7.45 25.74
N TRP A 103 12.32 -7.41 26.09
CA TRP A 103 13.40 -7.90 25.22
C TRP A 103 13.26 -9.39 24.90
N ALA A 104 12.95 -10.23 25.90
CA ALA A 104 12.72 -11.65 25.70
C ALA A 104 11.52 -11.91 24.76
N ALA A 105 10.43 -11.16 24.91
CA ALA A 105 9.26 -11.25 24.05
C ALA A 105 9.56 -10.84 22.59
N LEU A 106 10.32 -9.76 22.39
CA LEU A 106 10.76 -9.33 21.06
C LEU A 106 11.69 -10.35 20.40
N LEU A 107 12.60 -10.96 21.18
CA LEU A 107 13.47 -12.03 20.71
C LEU A 107 12.66 -13.25 20.28
N ALA A 108 11.70 -13.69 21.12
CA ALA A 108 10.81 -14.79 20.78
C ALA A 108 10.03 -14.51 19.48
N LEU A 109 9.50 -13.29 19.32
CA LEU A 109 8.82 -12.87 18.08
C LEU A 109 9.74 -12.90 16.85
N ALA A 110 11.00 -12.47 17.00
CA ALA A 110 11.98 -12.52 15.92
C ALA A 110 12.34 -13.96 15.51
N LEU A 111 12.37 -14.89 16.48
CA LEU A 111 12.66 -16.30 16.26
C LEU A 111 11.46 -17.05 15.65
N SER A 112 10.24 -16.89 16.19
CA SER A 112 9.00 -17.40 15.59
C SER A 112 8.74 -16.78 14.20
N GLY A 113 9.27 -15.58 14.01
CA GLY A 113 9.45 -14.89 12.74
C GLY A 113 10.04 -15.76 11.62
N ARG A 114 11.00 -16.61 11.93
CA ARG A 114 11.72 -17.36 10.88
C ARG A 114 10.87 -18.51 10.33
N ASP A 115 9.90 -18.99 11.10
CA ASP A 115 8.99 -20.07 10.67
C ASP A 115 7.77 -19.57 9.89
N TYR A 116 7.22 -18.37 10.15
CA TYR A 116 6.02 -17.89 9.42
C TYR A 116 6.28 -17.70 7.91
N ARG A 117 7.50 -17.28 7.51
CA ARG A 117 7.87 -17.11 6.09
C ARG A 117 7.97 -18.45 5.37
N ARG A 118 8.40 -19.50 6.08
CA ARG A 118 8.49 -20.89 5.60
C ARG A 118 7.11 -21.54 5.45
N ILE A 119 6.19 -21.27 6.38
CA ILE A 119 4.82 -21.82 6.37
C ILE A 119 3.94 -21.12 5.30
N ARG A 120 4.07 -19.80 5.13
CA ARG A 120 3.28 -19.05 4.12
C ARG A 120 3.76 -19.25 2.68
N GLY A 121 4.98 -19.76 2.47
CA GLY A 121 5.44 -20.24 1.16
C GLY A 121 4.58 -21.36 0.55
N ARG A 122 3.72 -21.99 1.37
CA ARG A 122 2.85 -23.11 0.97
C ARG A 122 1.39 -22.71 0.73
N SER A 123 0.96 -21.51 1.17
CA SER A 123 -0.41 -20.99 0.97
C SER A 123 -0.48 -19.69 0.15
N ALA A 124 0.67 -19.08 -0.16
CA ALA A 124 0.73 -17.92 -1.05
C ALA A 124 0.59 -18.25 -2.54
N SER A 125 0.38 -19.52 -2.93
CA SER A 125 0.11 -19.91 -4.32
C SER A 125 -1.29 -19.48 -4.79
N ALA A 126 -2.30 -19.43 -3.92
CA ALA A 126 -3.67 -19.09 -4.33
C ALA A 126 -3.85 -17.58 -4.66
N TRP A 127 -3.17 -16.69 -3.92
CA TRP A 127 -3.25 -15.25 -4.16
C TRP A 127 -2.23 -14.75 -5.21
N ARG A 128 -1.10 -15.44 -5.35
CA ARG A 128 -0.06 -15.08 -6.33
C ARG A 128 -0.45 -15.46 -7.76
N ILE A 129 -1.15 -16.59 -7.95
CA ILE A 129 -1.64 -17.01 -9.28
C ILE A 129 -2.73 -16.05 -9.81
N ARG A 130 -3.54 -15.42 -8.94
CA ARG A 130 -4.54 -14.42 -9.38
C ARG A 130 -3.94 -13.05 -9.74
N ALA A 131 -2.75 -12.72 -9.20
CA ALA A 131 -2.03 -11.50 -9.58
C ALA A 131 -1.20 -11.69 -10.85
N GLU A 132 -0.78 -12.92 -11.16
CA GLU A 132 0.00 -13.25 -12.35
C GLU A 132 -0.86 -13.34 -13.63
N SER A 133 -2.19 -13.39 -13.50
CA SER A 133 -3.12 -13.26 -14.64
C SER A 133 -3.40 -11.80 -15.03
N ALA A 134 -2.96 -10.82 -14.22
CA ALA A 134 -3.06 -9.40 -14.55
C ALA A 134 -1.74 -8.94 -15.18
N VAL A 135 -1.54 -9.36 -16.44
CA VAL A 135 -0.56 -8.78 -17.36
C VAL A 135 -0.69 -7.26 -17.28
N LEU A 136 0.31 -6.61 -16.69
CA LEU A 136 0.45 -5.15 -16.76
C LEU A 136 0.76 -4.81 -18.22
N PRO A 137 -0.08 -4.04 -18.93
CA PRO A 137 0.41 -3.34 -20.10
C PRO A 137 1.42 -2.30 -19.61
N GLY A 138 2.50 -2.14 -20.38
CA GLY A 138 3.69 -1.36 -20.06
C GLY A 138 3.42 -0.08 -19.27
N GLN A 139 4.17 0.07 -18.17
CA GLN A 139 4.35 1.37 -17.53
C GLN A 139 5.32 2.16 -18.40
N ASP A 140 4.77 2.97 -19.30
CA ASP A 140 5.56 3.89 -20.10
C ASP A 140 6.26 4.89 -19.18
N HIS A 141 7.58 4.74 -19.04
CA HIS A 141 8.45 5.79 -18.58
C HIS A 141 8.59 6.82 -19.71
N ALA A 142 7.53 7.61 -19.92
CA ALA A 142 7.52 8.72 -20.87
C ALA A 142 7.37 10.04 -20.11
N SER A 143 8.32 10.91 -20.41
CA SER A 143 8.43 12.34 -20.15
C SER A 143 7.13 13.11 -19.92
N THR A 144 7.22 14.05 -18.98
CA THR A 144 6.43 15.29 -18.83
C THR A 144 5.61 15.65 -20.08
N GLY A 145 4.32 15.29 -20.07
CA GLY A 145 3.39 15.56 -21.15
C GLY A 145 1.99 15.06 -20.77
N VAL A 146 1.20 15.95 -20.17
CA VAL A 146 -0.22 15.70 -19.86
C VAL A 146 -1.01 15.60 -21.17
N PRO A 147 -1.87 14.58 -21.32
CA PRO A 147 -3.28 14.89 -21.50
C PRO A 147 -4.17 13.97 -20.65
N ALA A 148 -5.03 14.58 -19.83
CA ALA A 148 -6.22 13.92 -19.32
C ALA A 148 -7.14 13.63 -20.52
N ARG A 149 -7.47 12.36 -20.75
CA ARG A 149 -8.48 11.99 -21.74
C ARG A 149 -9.85 12.29 -21.13
N VAL A 150 -10.39 13.47 -21.41
CA VAL A 150 -11.78 13.83 -21.15
C VAL A 150 -12.64 13.02 -22.12
N THR A 151 -13.46 12.11 -21.62
CA THR A 151 -14.51 11.47 -22.41
C THR A 151 -15.72 12.39 -22.42
N SER A 152 -15.78 13.35 -23.36
CA SER A 152 -17.02 14.11 -23.57
C SER A 152 -18.09 13.18 -24.15
N ARG A 153 -19.11 12.84 -23.36
CA ARG A 153 -20.39 12.41 -23.93
C ARG A 153 -21.22 13.67 -24.20
N SER A 154 -21.27 14.04 -25.47
CA SER A 154 -22.11 15.08 -26.02
C SER A 154 -23.59 14.85 -25.66
N CYS A 155 -24.19 15.81 -24.96
CA CYS A 155 -25.64 16.01 -25.00
C CYS A 155 -25.91 17.30 -25.78
N LEU A 156 -26.21 17.14 -27.07
CA LEU A 156 -26.72 18.20 -27.93
C LEU A 156 -28.10 18.62 -27.39
N ARG A 157 -28.19 19.81 -26.79
CA ARG A 157 -29.45 20.55 -26.72
C ARG A 157 -29.32 21.76 -27.63
N GLN A 158 -29.72 21.55 -28.90
CA GLN A 158 -29.95 22.65 -29.83
C GLN A 158 -31.02 23.57 -29.23
N VAL A 159 -30.67 24.84 -29.06
CA VAL A 159 -31.65 25.92 -29.02
C VAL A 159 -31.35 26.79 -30.24
N ARG A 160 -32.33 26.87 -31.13
CA ARG A 160 -32.47 27.88 -32.18
C ARG A 160 -33.97 28.13 -32.37
N PRO A 161 -34.34 29.28 -32.95
CA PRO A 161 -33.73 30.60 -32.85
C PRO A 161 -34.43 31.50 -31.82
#